data_AF-A0AAV5AV07-F1
#
_entry.id   AF-A0AAV5AV07-F1
#
_cell.length_a   1.000
_cell.length_b   1.000
_cell.length_c   1.000
_cell.angle_alpha   90.00
_cell.angle_beta   90.00
_cell.angle_gamma   90.00
#
_symmetry.space_group_name_H-M   'P 1'
#
loop_
_entity.id
_entity.type
_entity.pdbx_description
1 polymer ?
#
loop_
_entity_poly.entity_id
_entity_poly.type
_entity_poly.pdbx_seq_one_letter_code
_entity_poly.pdbx_strand_id
1 'polypeptide(L)' 'MSEQTTEVNSRIQANALIRANFHIDPEGLQLSQWTRLYCEALWIEKWRLQNQAELFKALFSG' A
#
# COMPACT_ATOMS: atom_id res chain seq x y z
N MET A 1 -25.02 -8.94 1.72
CA MET A 1 -23.89 -9.57 2.47
C MET A 1 -22.55 -9.49 1.73
N SER A 2 -22.48 -9.05 0.46
CA SER A 2 -21.24 -9.00 -0.35
C SER A 2 -20.44 -7.70 -0.28
N GLU A 3 -21.07 -6.56 0.04
CA GLU A 3 -20.38 -5.26 0.02
C GLU A 3 -19.50 -5.03 1.26
N GLN A 4 -19.97 -5.41 2.44
CA GLN A 4 -19.21 -5.26 3.70
C GLN A 4 -17.92 -6.09 3.72
N THR A 5 -17.90 -7.26 3.07
CA THR A 5 -16.70 -8.10 2.97
C THR A 5 -15.62 -7.44 2.10
N THR A 6 -16.02 -6.68 1.09
CA THR A 6 -15.08 -5.99 0.18
C THR A 6 -14.45 -4.77 0.85
N GLU A 7 -15.24 -4.02 1.63
CA GLU A 7 -14.78 -2.87 2.40
C GLU A 7 -13.77 -3.27 3.49
N VAL A 8 -14.08 -4.35 4.23
CA VAL A 8 -13.19 -4.89 5.26
C VAL A 8 -11.85 -5.34 4.66
N ASN A 9 -11.89 -6.03 3.52
CA ASN A 9 -10.68 -6.44 2.81
C ASN A 9 -9.83 -5.24 2.36
N SER A 10 -10.48 -4.19 1.86
CA SER A 10 -9.79 -2.96 1.41
C SER A 10 -9.08 -2.25 2.57
N ARG A 11 -9.72 -2.19 3.75
CA ARG A 11 -9.09 -1.63 4.97
C ARG A 11 -7.92 -2.47 5.47
N ILE A 12 -8.04 -3.80 5.46
CA ILE A 12 -6.95 -4.69 5.89
C ILE A 12 -5.74 -4.53 4.99
N GLN A 13 -5.94 -4.45 3.67
CA GLN A 13 -4.86 -4.22 2.70
C GLN A 13 -4.18 -2.87 2.92
N ALA A 14 -4.95 -1.80 3.08
CA ALA A 14 -4.41 -0.47 3.36
C ALA A 14 -3.63 -0.43 4.68
N ASN A 15 -4.14 -1.07 5.74
CA ASN A 15 -3.44 -1.18 7.02
C ASN A 15 -2.12 -1.95 6.89
N ALA A 16 -2.12 -3.07 6.17
CA ALA A 16 -0.92 -3.85 5.92
C ALA A 16 0.13 -3.02 5.15
N LEU A 17 -0.31 -2.19 4.19
CA LEU A 17 0.58 -1.33 3.41
C LEU A 17 1.24 -0.25 4.27
N ILE A 18 0.50 0.38 5.18
CA ILE A 18 1.03 1.34 6.16
C ILE A 18 2.06 0.64 7.08
N ARG A 19 1.72 -0.53 7.61
CA ARG A 19 2.62 -1.30 8.50
C ARG A 19 3.92 -1.70 7.79
N ALA A 20 3.84 -2.09 6.52
CA ALA A 20 4.99 -2.50 5.73
C ALA A 20 5.96 -1.35 5.42
N ASN A 21 5.45 -0.14 5.18
CA ASN A 21 6.27 1.01 4.77
C ASN A 21 6.75 1.87 5.95
N PHE A 22 5.91 2.05 6.97
CA PHE A 22 6.19 3.00 8.06
C PHE A 22 6.40 2.34 9.42
N HIS A 23 6.16 1.03 9.54
CA HIS A 23 6.26 0.30 10.82
C HIS A 23 5.40 0.89 11.94
N ILE A 24 4.30 1.56 11.58
CA ILE A 24 3.31 2.14 12.49
C ILE A 24 2.08 1.24 12.51
N ASP A 25 1.45 1.08 13.67
CA ASP A 25 0.13 0.47 13.76
C ASP A 25 -0.97 1.49 13.36
N PRO A 26 -1.71 1.27 12.26
CA PRO A 26 -2.82 2.12 11.87
C PRO A 26 -4.06 1.99 12.76
N GLU A 27 -4.12 1.00 13.65
CA GLU A 27 -5.23 0.86 14.59
C GLU A 27 -5.23 1.99 15.62
N GLY A 28 -6.32 2.77 15.65
CA GLY A 28 -6.46 3.92 16.55
C GLY A 28 -5.96 5.25 16.00
N LEU A 29 -5.42 5.29 14.77
CA LEU A 29 -5.09 6.56 14.11
C LEU A 29 -6.35 7.33 13.73
N GLN A 30 -6.25 8.67 13.76
CA GLN A 30 -7.30 9.52 13.20
C GLN A 30 -7.40 9.29 11.70
N LEU A 31 -8.62 9.31 11.15
CA LEU A 31 -8.87 9.06 9.72
C LEU A 31 -8.02 9.95 8.79
N SER A 32 -7.80 11.21 9.17
CA SER A 32 -6.95 12.14 8.43
C SER A 32 -5.49 11.68 8.35
N GLN A 33 -4.92 11.25 9.49
CA GLN A 33 -3.56 10.71 9.57
C GLN A 33 -3.45 9.39 8.83
N TRP A 34 -4.43 8.51 9.02
CA TRP A 34 -4.49 7.22 8.33
C TRP A 34 -4.51 7.40 6.81
N THR A 35 -5.37 8.28 6.30
CA THR A 35 -5.49 8.55 4.85
C THR A 35 -4.19 9.09 4.29
N ARG A 36 -3.53 10.01 5.03
CA ARG A 36 -2.23 10.54 4.63
C ARG A 36 -1.16 9.45 4.53
N LEU A 37 -1.01 8.63 5.58
CA LEU A 37 -0.05 7.53 5.59
C LEU A 37 -0.36 6.50 4.50
N TYR A 38 -1.63 6.19 4.28
CA TYR A 38 -2.01 5.27 3.21
C TYR A 38 -1.61 5.80 1.84
N CYS A 39 -1.90 7.07 1.54
CA CYS A 39 -1.53 7.70 0.27
C CYS A 39 -0.01 7.73 0.07
N GLU A 40 0.75 8.07 1.12
CA GLU A 40 2.20 8.09 1.08
C GLU A 40 2.77 6.67 0.85
N ALA A 41 2.26 5.66 1.57
CA ALA A 41 2.68 4.26 1.39
C ALA A 41 2.37 3.74 -0.02
N LEU A 42 1.19 4.08 -0.55
CA LEU A 42 0.76 3.68 -1.89
C LEU A 42 1.67 4.27 -2.98
N TRP A 43 2.08 5.53 -2.81
CA TRP A 43 3.00 6.16 -3.74
C TRP A 43 4.38 5.49 -3.74
N ILE A 44 4.93 5.20 -2.54
CA ILE A 44 6.22 4.51 -2.40
C ILE A 44 6.18 3.14 -3.06
N GLU A 45 5.15 2.35 -2.79
CA GLU A 45 5.05 0.99 -3.34
C GLU A 45 4.87 1.00 -4.85
N LYS A 46 4.08 1.93 -5.38
CA LYS A 46 3.95 2.11 -6.83
C LYS A 46 5.29 2.45 -7.47
N TRP A 47 6.06 3.37 -6.87
CA TRP A 47 7.38 3.74 -7.36
C TRP A 47 8.35 2.55 -7.31
N ARG A 48 8.34 1.77 -6.22
CA ARG A 48 9.17 0.57 -6.07
C ARG A 48 8.88 -0.48 -7.13
N LEU A 49 7.59 -0.74 -7.40
CA LEU A 49 7.16 -1.68 -8.43
C LEU A 49 7.53 -1.22 -9.83
N GLN A 50 7.44 0.09 -10.12
CA GLN A 50 7.88 0.64 -11.41
C GLN A 50 9.37 0.44 -11.62
N ASN A 51 10.19 0.74 -10.62
CA ASN A 51 11.64 0.50 -10.70
C ASN A 51 11.98 -0.98 -10.87
N GLN A 52 11.26 -1.85 -10.18
CA GLN A 52 11.45 -3.29 -10.32
C GLN A 52 11.08 -3.77 -11.73
N ALA A 53 10.01 -3.24 -12.32
CA ALA A 53 9.62 -3.55 -13.69
C ALA A 53 10.68 -3.06 -14.71
N GLU A 54 11.22 -1.85 -14.53
CA GLU A 54 12.31 -1.35 -15.38
C GLU A 54 13.60 -2.18 -15.22
N LEU A 55 13.91 -2.64 -14.01
CA LEU A 55 15.04 -3.55 -13.76
C LEU A 55 14.84 -4.88 -14.50
N PHE A 56 13.65 -5.49 -14.41
CA PHE A 56 13.36 -6.73 -15.13
C PHE A 56 13.40 -6.53 -16.64
N LYS A 57 12.90 -5.40 -17.14
CA LYS A 57 13.02 -5.05 -18.55
C LYS A 57 14.49 -4.99 -18.95
N ALA A 58 15.34 -4.28 -18.21
CA ALA A 58 16.78 -4.21 -18.50
C ALA A 58 17.49 -5.57 -18.44
N LEU A 59 17.09 -6.45 -17.53
CA LEU A 59 17.70 -7.78 -17.36
C LEU A 59 17.27 -8.79 -18.42
N PHE A 60 16.01 -8.73 -18.87
CA PHE A 60 15.41 -9.75 -19.74
C PHE A 60 15.09 -9.26 -21.16
N SER A 61 15.38 -8.00 -21.51
CA SER A 61 15.22 -7.48 -22.89
C SER A 61 16.42 -7.76 -23.80
N GLY A 62 17.22 -8.79 -23.49
CA GLY A 62 18.35 -9.27 -24.32
C GLY A 62 17.91 -10.27 -25.37
#